data_AF-A0A381DZC1-F1
#
_entry.id   AF-A0A381DZC1-F1
#
_cell.length_a   1.000
_cell.length_b   1.000
_cell.length_c   1.000
_cell.angle_alpha   90.00
_cell.angle_beta   90.00
_cell.angle_gamma   90.00
#
_symmetry.space_group_name_H-M   'P 1'
#
loop_
_entity.id
_entity.type
_entity.pdbx_description
1 polymer ?
#
loop_
_entity_poly.entity_id
_entity_poly.type
_entity_poly.pdbx_seq_one_letter_code
_entity_poly.pdbx_strand_id
1 'polypeptide(L)'
;MTPFLQLPPSREAQQVAAFMRVRHHRRQRRLPALFRLRPSFCRDRNYRRRTLLILALATDNTAADRPLLRQLLRETQRSYTLGLSWDIRDAVAVLTYLLYRHLHSRDIPLLWTARHSGGSDTYYSLDAEITFGFDATDTLHHLAKKRPPRRADRDMAADIRHYLAQKDSHFRSRTDYLAYFAAQRLPLHLETLRESLT
;
A
#
# COMPACT_ATOMS: atom_id res chain seq x y z
N MET A 1 39.01 -18.76 -0.09
CA MET A 1 37.61 -18.30 0.04
C MET A 1 37.56 -17.31 1.18
N THR A 2 37.65 -16.02 0.89
CA THR A 2 37.48 -14.95 1.89
C THR A 2 36.01 -14.90 2.29
N PRO A 3 35.67 -14.95 3.58
CA PRO A 3 34.29 -14.71 4.00
C PRO A 3 33.97 -13.27 3.59
N PHE A 4 32.91 -13.08 2.80
CA PHE A 4 32.33 -11.76 2.60
C PHE A 4 32.02 -11.22 4.00
N LEU A 5 32.83 -10.25 4.45
CA LEU A 5 32.50 -9.45 5.63
C LEU A 5 31.15 -8.81 5.32
N GLN A 6 30.09 -9.36 5.91
CA GLN A 6 28.77 -8.75 5.84
C GLN A 6 28.91 -7.34 6.38
N LEU A 7 28.81 -6.35 5.49
CA LEU A 7 28.81 -4.95 5.88
C LEU A 7 27.72 -4.77 6.95
N PRO A 8 28.00 -4.08 8.05
CA PRO A 8 27.00 -3.86 9.08
C PRO A 8 25.78 -3.18 8.44
N PRO A 9 24.56 -3.59 8.85
CA PRO A 9 23.35 -3.02 8.28
C PRO A 9 23.38 -1.51 8.45
N SER A 10 22.94 -0.78 7.42
CA SER A 10 22.88 0.68 7.44
C SER A 10 22.15 1.16 8.70
N ARG A 11 22.47 2.38 9.17
CA ARG A 11 21.78 2.98 10.31
C ARG A 11 20.25 2.95 10.14
N GLU A 12 19.76 3.10 8.92
CA GLU A 12 18.33 3.04 8.59
C GLU A 12 17.76 1.63 8.77
N ALA A 13 18.47 0.59 8.33
CA ALA A 13 18.08 -0.80 8.53
C ALA A 13 18.05 -1.18 10.02
N GLN A 14 19.00 -0.69 10.82
CA GLN A 14 18.99 -0.86 12.28
C GLN A 14 17.78 -0.19 12.93
N GLN A 15 17.43 1.04 12.49
CA GLN A 15 16.23 1.76 12.97
C GLN A 15 14.94 1.00 12.65
N VAL A 16 14.83 0.43 11.45
CA VAL A 16 13.69 -0.37 11.02
C VAL A 16 13.60 -1.66 11.83
N ALA A 17 14.70 -2.40 11.96
CA ALA A 17 14.74 -3.63 12.75
C ALA A 17 14.35 -3.38 14.21
N ALA A 18 14.88 -2.30 14.81
CA ALA A 18 14.50 -1.89 16.15
C ALA A 18 12.99 -1.61 16.24
N PHE A 19 12.44 -0.83 15.32
CA PHE A 19 11.00 -0.54 15.27
C PHE A 19 10.15 -1.81 15.09
N MET A 20 10.53 -2.71 14.19
CA MET A 20 9.78 -3.93 13.91
C MET A 20 9.62 -4.82 15.16
N ARG A 21 10.62 -4.84 16.06
CA ARG A 21 10.54 -5.58 17.34
C ARG A 21 9.51 -5.01 18.31
N VAL A 22 9.25 -3.71 18.23
CA VAL A 22 8.42 -2.97 19.20
C VAL A 22 7.08 -2.48 18.63
N ARG A 23 6.81 -2.73 17.35
CA ARG A 23 5.67 -2.16 16.60
C ARG A 23 4.29 -2.46 17.20
N HIS A 24 4.15 -3.60 17.90
CA HIS A 24 2.90 -4.03 18.52
C HIS A 24 2.69 -3.50 19.94
N HIS A 25 3.65 -2.78 20.51
CA HIS A 25 3.44 -2.17 21.83
C HIS A 25 2.34 -1.11 21.76
N ARG A 26 1.45 -1.11 22.76
CA ARG A 26 0.26 -0.22 22.84
C ARG A 26 0.56 1.27 22.64
N ARG A 27 1.79 1.72 22.90
CA ARG A 27 2.25 3.11 22.72
C ARG A 27 2.55 3.47 21.25
N GLN A 28 2.68 2.49 20.35
CA GLN A 28 3.07 2.68 18.95
C GLN A 28 1.89 2.70 17.96
N ARG A 29 0.77 3.35 18.34
CA ARG A 29 -0.39 3.50 17.45
C ARG A 29 -0.14 4.42 16.25
N ARG A 30 0.93 5.21 16.28
CA ARG A 30 1.27 6.20 15.26
C ARG A 30 2.59 5.84 14.61
N LEU A 31 2.67 6.04 13.29
CA LEU A 31 3.89 5.93 12.52
C LEU A 31 4.94 6.90 13.10
N PRO A 32 6.13 6.43 13.52
CA PRO A 32 7.18 7.31 14.01
C PRO A 32 7.61 8.37 12.99
N ALA A 33 8.06 9.54 13.47
CA ALA A 33 8.43 10.67 12.62
C ALA A 33 9.52 10.33 11.59
N LEU A 34 10.42 9.40 11.93
CA LEU A 34 11.48 8.94 11.03
C LEU A 34 10.96 8.16 9.80
N PHE A 35 9.71 7.70 9.83
CA PHE A 35 9.04 7.05 8.72
C PHE A 35 7.95 7.94 8.09
N ARG A 36 7.69 9.14 8.60
CA ARG A 36 6.73 10.06 7.97
C ARG A 36 7.39 10.81 6.82
N LEU A 37 6.58 11.31 5.89
CA LEU A 37 7.00 12.19 4.81
C LEU A 37 7.82 13.36 5.37
N ARG A 38 9.02 13.58 4.83
CA ARG A 38 9.88 14.71 5.18
C ARG A 38 10.40 15.40 3.92
N PRO A 39 9.61 16.29 3.31
CA PRO A 39 9.98 17.00 2.09
C PRO A 39 11.20 17.90 2.32
N SER A 40 12.12 17.94 1.35
CA SER A 40 13.28 18.84 1.31
C SER A 40 13.80 18.91 -0.12
N PHE A 41 13.83 20.11 -0.71
CA PHE A 41 14.34 20.35 -2.08
C PHE A 41 13.82 19.32 -3.10
N CYS A 42 12.49 19.23 -3.23
CA CYS A 42 11.78 18.27 -4.10
C CYS A 42 12.04 16.78 -3.78
N ARG A 43 12.77 16.44 -2.72
CA ARG A 43 13.04 15.07 -2.28
C ARG A 43 12.32 14.77 -0.98
N ASP A 44 12.18 13.48 -0.67
CA ASP A 44 11.75 13.04 0.65
C ASP A 44 12.93 12.45 1.45
N ARG A 45 13.34 13.12 2.53
CA ARG A 45 14.47 12.67 3.37
C ARG A 45 14.24 11.33 4.08
N ASN A 46 12.99 10.86 4.13
CA ASN A 46 12.61 9.63 4.81
C ASN A 46 12.18 8.52 3.83
N TYR A 47 12.30 8.71 2.51
CA TYR A 47 11.86 7.69 1.54
C TYR A 47 12.56 6.35 1.78
N ARG A 48 13.89 6.34 1.94
CA ARG A 48 14.67 5.10 2.18
C ARG A 48 14.21 4.36 3.43
N ARG A 49 14.01 5.08 4.55
CA ARG A 49 13.49 4.50 5.80
C ARG A 49 12.09 3.91 5.61
N ARG A 50 11.22 4.58 4.86
CA ARG A 50 9.89 4.03 4.54
C ARG A 50 9.98 2.80 3.65
N THR A 51 10.80 2.81 2.61
CA THR A 51 10.99 1.65 1.72
C THR A 51 11.49 0.44 2.50
N LEU A 52 12.49 0.62 3.37
CA LEU A 52 12.97 -0.45 4.25
C LEU A 52 11.87 -0.97 5.19
N LEU A 53 11.03 -0.09 5.74
CA LEU A 53 9.91 -0.50 6.58
C LEU A 53 8.84 -1.28 5.77
N ILE A 54 8.56 -0.87 4.52
CA ILE A 54 7.66 -1.59 3.62
C ILE A 54 8.20 -2.99 3.34
N LEU A 55 9.49 -3.13 3.01
CA LEU A 55 10.14 -4.42 2.79
C LEU A 55 10.08 -5.32 4.03
N ALA A 56 10.31 -4.75 5.23
CA ALA A 56 10.20 -5.49 6.48
C ALA A 56 8.77 -5.97 6.76
N LEU A 57 7.76 -5.11 6.53
CA LEU A 57 6.35 -5.48 6.68
C LEU A 57 5.89 -6.49 5.62
N ALA A 58 6.46 -6.47 4.41
CA ALA A 58 6.15 -7.48 3.40
C ALA A 58 6.63 -8.88 3.82
N THR A 59 7.67 -8.95 4.64
CA THR A 59 8.20 -10.21 5.18
C THR A 59 7.42 -10.66 6.41
N ASP A 60 7.10 -9.73 7.32
CA ASP A 60 6.44 -10.00 8.59
C ASP A 60 5.37 -8.93 8.90
N ASN A 61 4.16 -9.13 8.38
CA ASN A 61 2.99 -8.38 8.82
C ASN A 61 1.85 -9.29 9.29
N THR A 62 1.08 -8.74 10.22
CA THR A 62 -0.09 -9.35 10.85
C THR A 62 -1.29 -8.40 10.73
N ALA A 63 -2.48 -8.86 11.12
CA ALA A 63 -3.67 -8.01 11.17
C ALA A 63 -3.49 -6.79 12.12
N ALA A 64 -2.63 -6.89 13.14
CA ALA A 64 -2.34 -5.80 14.06
C ALA A 64 -1.59 -4.64 13.40
N ASP A 65 -0.87 -4.89 12.30
CA ASP A 65 -0.12 -3.87 11.55
C ASP A 65 -1.04 -2.99 10.66
N ARG A 66 -2.34 -3.31 10.56
CA ARG A 66 -3.30 -2.59 9.71
C ARG A 66 -3.30 -1.07 9.91
N PRO A 67 -3.35 -0.51 11.13
CA PRO A 67 -3.30 0.94 11.32
C PRO A 67 -1.98 1.58 10.85
N LEU A 68 -0.88 0.84 10.93
CA LEU A 68 0.44 1.26 10.46
C LEU A 68 0.49 1.28 8.92
N LEU A 69 0.01 0.21 8.27
CA LEU A 69 -0.08 0.10 6.81
C LEU A 69 -0.93 1.24 6.22
N ARG A 70 -2.07 1.56 6.84
CA ARG A 70 -2.90 2.71 6.44
C ARG A 70 -2.13 4.04 6.50
N GLN A 71 -1.32 4.25 7.54
CA GLN A 71 -0.55 5.48 7.70
C GLN A 71 0.56 5.55 6.66
N LEU A 72 1.30 4.46 6.45
CA LEU A 72 2.34 4.37 5.43
C LEU A 72 1.81 4.61 4.02
N LEU A 73 0.66 4.03 3.67
CA LEU A 73 0.04 4.23 2.36
C LEU A 73 -0.30 5.71 2.13
N ARG A 74 -0.89 6.38 3.13
CA ARG A 74 -1.19 7.82 3.04
C ARG A 74 0.06 8.69 2.90
N GLU A 75 1.10 8.42 3.69
CA GLU A 75 2.38 9.16 3.60
C GLU A 75 3.05 8.96 2.24
N THR A 76 2.97 7.75 1.70
CA THR A 76 3.50 7.39 0.38
C THR A 76 2.74 8.12 -0.74
N GLN A 77 1.40 8.06 -0.73
CA GLN A 77 0.57 8.78 -1.72
C GLN A 77 0.79 10.30 -1.66
N ARG A 78 0.93 10.86 -0.45
CA ARG A 78 1.23 12.29 -0.27
C ARG A 78 2.55 12.71 -0.92
N SER A 79 3.54 11.81 -1.00
CA SER A 79 4.80 12.11 -1.68
C SER A 79 4.58 12.44 -3.15
N TYR A 80 3.69 11.71 -3.83
CA TYR A 80 3.32 11.99 -5.21
C TYR A 80 2.52 13.28 -5.34
N THR A 81 1.55 13.52 -4.45
CA THR A 81 0.76 14.77 -4.47
C THR A 81 1.64 16.01 -4.33
N LEU A 82 2.77 15.90 -3.62
CA LEU A 82 3.75 16.97 -3.46
C LEU A 82 4.80 17.05 -4.59
N GLY A 83 4.69 16.19 -5.62
CA GLY A 83 5.63 16.18 -6.75
C GLY A 83 7.06 15.82 -6.34
N LEU A 84 7.24 14.98 -5.32
CA LEU A 84 8.58 14.59 -4.87
C LEU A 84 9.23 13.62 -5.85
N SER A 85 10.53 13.76 -6.06
CA SER A 85 11.31 13.01 -7.05
C SER A 85 11.65 11.60 -6.58
N TRP A 86 10.64 10.75 -6.42
CA TRP A 86 10.80 9.30 -6.36
C TRP A 86 9.53 8.59 -6.84
N ASP A 87 9.73 7.41 -7.42
CA ASP A 87 8.64 6.58 -7.93
C ASP A 87 7.96 5.83 -6.78
N ILE A 88 6.68 6.11 -6.56
CA ILE A 88 5.91 5.53 -5.46
C ILE A 88 5.13 4.26 -5.85
N ARG A 89 5.13 3.87 -7.12
CA ARG A 89 4.20 2.87 -7.68
C ARG A 89 4.29 1.53 -6.98
N ASP A 90 5.49 0.97 -6.86
CA ASP A 90 5.72 -0.32 -6.21
C ASP A 90 5.45 -0.26 -4.71
N ALA A 91 5.80 0.84 -4.07
CA ALA A 91 5.53 1.07 -2.65
C ALA A 91 4.02 1.08 -2.38
N VAL A 92 3.24 1.77 -3.22
CA VAL A 92 1.78 1.78 -3.18
C VAL A 92 1.23 0.38 -3.44
N ALA A 93 1.72 -0.34 -4.44
CA ALA A 93 1.25 -1.69 -4.79
C ALA A 93 1.42 -2.66 -3.61
N VAL A 94 2.62 -2.72 -3.02
CA VAL A 94 2.91 -3.56 -1.85
C VAL A 94 2.05 -3.17 -0.65
N LEU A 95 2.00 -1.88 -0.30
CA LEU A 95 1.22 -1.42 0.85
C LEU A 95 -0.28 -1.70 0.70
N THR A 96 -0.80 -1.54 -0.51
CA THR A 96 -2.21 -1.78 -0.82
C THR A 96 -2.51 -3.28 -0.74
N TYR A 97 -1.64 -4.14 -1.26
CA TYR A 97 -1.75 -5.61 -1.10
C TYR A 97 -1.72 -6.04 0.37
N LEU A 98 -0.74 -5.56 1.16
CA LEU A 98 -0.60 -5.92 2.58
C LEU A 98 -1.82 -5.47 3.39
N LEU A 99 -2.37 -4.30 3.07
CA LEU A 99 -3.60 -3.80 3.70
C LEU A 99 -4.82 -4.62 3.27
N TYR A 100 -4.91 -4.98 1.99
CA TYR A 100 -6.00 -5.78 1.44
C TYR A 100 -6.03 -7.20 2.01
N ARG A 101 -4.89 -7.78 2.38
CA ARG A 101 -4.81 -9.08 3.05
C ARG A 101 -5.53 -9.11 4.40
N HIS A 102 -5.48 -8.01 5.14
CA HIS A 102 -6.11 -7.82 6.45
C HIS A 102 -7.26 -6.80 6.38
N LEU A 103 -8.01 -6.84 5.27
CA LEU A 103 -9.01 -5.84 4.92
C LEU A 103 -10.04 -5.63 6.04
N HIS A 104 -10.44 -4.38 6.22
CA HIS A 104 -11.68 -4.00 6.88
C HIS A 104 -12.44 -3.06 5.96
N SER A 105 -13.77 -3.03 6.06
CA SER A 105 -14.64 -2.10 5.32
C SER A 105 -14.20 -0.63 5.35
N ARG A 106 -13.56 -0.16 6.43
CA ARG A 106 -13.05 1.21 6.56
C ARG A 106 -11.81 1.50 5.70
N ASP A 107 -11.15 0.47 5.18
CA ASP A 107 -9.96 0.57 4.32
C ASP A 107 -10.35 0.74 2.85
N ILE A 108 -11.53 0.27 2.45
CA ILE A 108 -12.01 0.28 1.05
C ILE A 108 -11.84 1.64 0.35
N PRO A 109 -12.24 2.79 0.94
CA PRO A 109 -12.03 4.09 0.29
C PRO A 109 -10.55 4.43 0.08
N LEU A 110 -9.66 4.00 1.01
CA LEU A 110 -8.22 4.24 0.89
C LEU A 110 -7.63 3.39 -0.24
N LEU A 111 -8.09 2.15 -0.42
CA LEU A 111 -7.67 1.28 -1.53
C LEU A 111 -8.15 1.83 -2.88
N TRP A 112 -9.39 2.33 -2.94
CA TRP A 112 -9.91 3.00 -4.14
C TRP A 112 -9.10 4.25 -4.49
N THR A 113 -8.78 5.09 -3.49
CA THR A 113 -7.87 6.23 -3.72
C THR A 113 -6.49 5.74 -4.16
N ALA A 114 -5.95 4.66 -3.58
CA ALA A 114 -4.66 4.11 -3.96
C ALA A 114 -4.61 3.72 -5.43
N ARG A 115 -5.67 3.11 -5.99
CA ARG A 115 -5.78 2.80 -7.42
C ARG A 115 -5.83 4.03 -8.33
N HIS A 116 -6.48 5.11 -7.90
CA HIS A 116 -6.73 6.28 -8.76
C HIS A 116 -5.81 7.48 -8.47
N SER A 117 -4.87 7.33 -7.54
CA SER A 117 -3.89 8.35 -7.17
C SER A 117 -2.50 7.95 -7.61
N GLY A 118 -1.54 8.87 -7.68
CA GLY A 118 -0.15 8.43 -7.89
C GLY A 118 0.17 7.93 -9.29
N GLY A 119 -0.74 8.12 -10.25
CA GLY A 119 -0.63 7.56 -11.60
C GLY A 119 -0.85 6.04 -11.65
N SER A 120 -1.19 5.35 -10.56
CA SER A 120 -1.26 3.88 -10.52
C SER A 120 -2.25 3.28 -11.52
N ASP A 121 -3.31 4.01 -11.86
CA ASP A 121 -4.28 3.62 -12.89
C ASP A 121 -3.64 3.66 -14.30
N THR A 122 -2.79 4.65 -14.55
CA THR A 122 -2.01 4.80 -15.79
C THR A 122 -0.87 3.78 -15.89
N TYR A 123 -0.37 3.28 -14.76
CA TYR A 123 0.76 2.37 -14.69
C TYR A 123 0.39 0.92 -14.39
N TYR A 124 -0.92 0.61 -14.33
CA TYR A 124 -1.45 -0.74 -14.06
C TYR A 124 -0.82 -1.41 -12.82
N SER A 125 -0.34 -0.64 -11.85
CA SER A 125 0.34 -1.17 -10.66
C SER A 125 -0.64 -1.79 -9.66
N LEU A 126 -1.92 -1.50 -9.81
CA LEU A 126 -3.03 -2.07 -9.04
C LEU A 126 -4.12 -2.54 -9.99
N ASP A 127 -4.66 -3.73 -9.74
CA ASP A 127 -5.78 -4.29 -10.52
C ASP A 127 -7.13 -3.80 -9.99
N ALA A 128 -8.19 -3.90 -10.81
CA ALA A 128 -9.50 -3.33 -10.49
C ALA A 128 -10.13 -4.03 -9.28
N GLU A 129 -9.81 -5.31 -9.08
CA GLU A 129 -10.30 -6.16 -8.00
C GLU A 129 -10.09 -5.54 -6.62
N ILE A 130 -9.05 -4.73 -6.43
CA ILE A 130 -8.77 -4.11 -5.14
C ILE A 130 -9.84 -3.10 -4.71
N THR A 131 -10.61 -2.56 -5.67
CA THR A 131 -11.72 -1.64 -5.40
C THR A 131 -13.00 -2.34 -4.97
N PHE A 132 -13.13 -3.63 -5.25
CA PHE A 132 -14.31 -4.42 -4.89
C PHE A 132 -14.35 -4.77 -3.40
N GLY A 133 -13.28 -4.53 -2.64
CA GLY A 133 -13.28 -4.79 -1.21
C GLY A 133 -13.41 -6.29 -0.91
N PHE A 134 -14.40 -6.70 -0.10
CA PHE A 134 -14.68 -8.12 0.13
C PHE A 134 -15.44 -8.74 -1.05
N ASP A 135 -16.41 -8.00 -1.57
CA ASP A 135 -17.24 -8.33 -2.72
C ASP A 135 -17.80 -7.03 -3.32
N ALA A 136 -17.96 -6.99 -4.64
CA ALA A 136 -18.39 -5.79 -5.35
C ALA A 136 -19.83 -5.39 -4.99
N THR A 137 -20.73 -6.37 -4.84
CA THR A 137 -22.14 -6.17 -4.47
C THR A 137 -22.23 -5.65 -3.04
N ASP A 138 -21.51 -6.27 -2.10
CA ASP A 138 -21.46 -5.84 -0.70
C ASP A 138 -20.89 -4.42 -0.57
N THR A 139 -19.84 -4.11 -1.34
CA THR A 139 -19.23 -2.78 -1.36
C THR A 139 -20.21 -1.74 -1.90
N LEU A 140 -20.91 -2.00 -3.01
CA LEU A 140 -21.94 -1.12 -3.54
C LEU A 140 -23.08 -0.89 -2.53
N HIS A 141 -23.52 -1.96 -1.85
CA HIS A 141 -24.54 -1.86 -0.81
C HIS A 141 -24.05 -1.01 0.38
N HIS A 142 -22.81 -1.20 0.81
CA HIS A 142 -22.20 -0.39 1.88
C HIS A 142 -22.12 1.10 1.51
N LEU A 143 -21.73 1.41 0.27
CA LEU A 143 -21.65 2.80 -0.22
C LEU A 143 -23.04 3.45 -0.27
N ALA A 144 -24.07 2.70 -0.72
CA ALA A 144 -25.45 3.19 -0.79
C ALA A 144 -26.08 3.51 0.59
N LYS A 145 -25.61 2.86 1.68
CA LYS A 145 -26.11 3.11 3.04
C LYS A 145 -25.65 4.44 3.65
N LYS A 146 -24.61 5.08 3.10
CA LYS A 146 -24.05 6.32 3.65
C LYS A 146 -24.95 7.52 3.34
N ARG A 147 -25.37 8.28 4.37
CA ARG A 147 -26.19 9.48 4.22
C ARG A 147 -25.57 10.69 4.95
N PRO A 148 -25.34 11.84 4.26
CA PRO A 148 -25.36 12.00 2.80
C PRO A 148 -24.16 11.29 2.14
N PRO A 149 -24.30 10.77 0.91
CA PRO A 149 -23.17 10.16 0.19
C PRO A 149 -22.15 11.24 -0.20
N ARG A 150 -20.87 11.00 0.10
CA ARG A 150 -19.79 11.91 -0.34
C ARG A 150 -19.57 11.75 -1.84
N ARG A 151 -18.99 12.77 -2.50
CA ARG A 151 -18.60 12.69 -3.91
C ARG A 151 -17.74 11.45 -4.20
N ALA A 152 -16.70 11.22 -3.40
CA ALA A 152 -15.85 10.05 -3.52
C ALA A 152 -16.59 8.70 -3.39
N ASP A 153 -17.63 8.62 -2.55
CA ASP A 153 -18.43 7.39 -2.44
C ASP A 153 -19.26 7.14 -3.72
N ARG A 154 -19.75 8.22 -4.36
CA ARG A 154 -20.49 8.15 -5.64
C ARG A 154 -19.57 7.78 -6.79
N ASP A 155 -18.40 8.41 -6.87
CA ASP A 155 -17.40 8.15 -7.91
C ASP A 155 -16.93 6.69 -7.84
N MET A 156 -16.64 6.20 -6.62
CA MET A 156 -16.30 4.79 -6.39
C MET A 156 -17.42 3.83 -6.80
N ALA A 157 -18.68 4.14 -6.46
CA ALA A 157 -19.80 3.28 -6.86
C ALA A 157 -20.01 3.27 -8.38
N ALA A 158 -19.79 4.40 -9.06
CA ALA A 158 -19.86 4.48 -10.52
C ALA A 158 -18.76 3.64 -11.19
N ASP A 159 -17.55 3.73 -10.66
CA ASP A 159 -16.38 2.98 -11.14
C ASP A 159 -16.59 1.46 -11.01
N ILE A 160 -17.04 0.97 -9.84
CA ILE A 160 -17.37 -0.45 -9.66
C ILE A 160 -18.46 -0.91 -10.64
N ARG A 161 -19.53 -0.12 -10.82
CA ARG A 161 -20.59 -0.45 -11.79
C ARG A 161 -20.07 -0.47 -13.22
N HIS A 162 -19.16 0.43 -13.56
CA HIS A 162 -18.54 0.46 -14.87
C HIS A 162 -17.77 -0.83 -15.15
N TYR A 163 -16.93 -1.28 -14.22
CA TYR A 163 -16.23 -2.56 -14.34
C TYR A 163 -17.21 -3.74 -14.49
N LEU A 164 -18.24 -3.82 -13.65
CA LEU A 164 -19.22 -4.92 -13.72
C LEU A 164 -20.07 -4.92 -15.00
N ALA A 165 -20.18 -3.78 -15.70
CA ALA A 165 -20.93 -3.68 -16.95
C ALA A 165 -20.14 -4.11 -18.20
N GLN A 166 -18.81 -4.31 -18.07
CA GLN A 166 -17.97 -4.75 -19.19
C GLN A 166 -18.21 -6.25 -19.45
N LYS A 167 -18.73 -6.58 -20.64
CA LYS A 167 -19.18 -7.95 -20.97
C LYS A 167 -18.08 -9.00 -20.98
N ASP A 168 -16.84 -8.61 -21.25
CA ASP A 168 -15.70 -9.52 -21.41
C ASP A 168 -14.72 -9.47 -20.22
N SER A 169 -15.03 -8.68 -19.18
CA SER A 169 -14.15 -8.58 -18.02
C SER A 169 -14.40 -9.71 -17.03
N HIS A 170 -13.34 -10.48 -16.75
CA HIS A 170 -13.34 -11.50 -15.70
C HIS A 170 -12.51 -11.04 -14.52
N PHE A 171 -13.17 -10.76 -13.41
CA PHE A 171 -12.53 -10.35 -12.17
C PHE A 171 -12.34 -11.53 -11.23
N ARG A 172 -11.18 -11.59 -10.59
CA ARG A 172 -10.87 -12.61 -9.59
C ARG A 172 -11.67 -12.40 -8.31
N SER A 173 -11.98 -13.49 -7.61
CA SER A 173 -12.41 -13.38 -6.21
C SER A 173 -11.29 -12.74 -5.37
N ARG A 174 -11.61 -12.18 -4.20
CA ARG A 174 -10.60 -11.64 -3.29
C ARG A 174 -9.50 -12.66 -2.95
N THR A 175 -9.89 -13.91 -2.73
CA THR A 175 -8.96 -15.00 -2.40
C THR A 175 -8.01 -15.27 -3.57
N ASP A 176 -8.56 -15.41 -4.78
CA ASP A 176 -7.76 -15.68 -5.98
C ASP A 176 -6.87 -14.50 -6.33
N TYR A 177 -7.36 -13.27 -6.14
CA TYR A 177 -6.58 -12.07 -6.31
C TYR A 177 -5.38 -12.02 -5.36
N LEU A 178 -5.59 -12.31 -4.07
CA LEU A 178 -4.50 -12.33 -3.09
C LEU A 178 -3.45 -13.39 -3.41
N ALA A 179 -3.88 -14.57 -3.86
CA ALA A 179 -2.98 -15.64 -4.29
C ALA A 179 -2.20 -15.25 -5.56
N TYR A 180 -2.89 -14.74 -6.57
CA TYR A 180 -2.29 -14.24 -7.81
C TYR A 180 -1.26 -13.14 -7.53
N PHE A 181 -1.62 -12.11 -6.76
CA PHE A 181 -0.73 -11.01 -6.45
C PHE A 181 0.50 -11.49 -5.69
N ALA A 182 0.33 -12.39 -4.71
CA ALA A 182 1.43 -12.96 -3.95
C ALA A 182 2.43 -13.73 -4.84
N ALA A 183 1.93 -14.50 -5.80
CA ALA A 183 2.75 -15.34 -6.66
C ALA A 183 3.41 -14.55 -7.81
N GLN A 184 2.66 -13.63 -8.44
CA GLN A 184 3.05 -13.04 -9.72
C GLN A 184 3.54 -11.60 -9.61
N ARG A 185 2.94 -10.80 -8.71
CA ARG A 185 3.19 -9.34 -8.67
C ARG A 185 4.08 -8.91 -7.52
N LEU A 186 3.87 -9.49 -6.34
CA LEU A 186 4.60 -9.13 -5.12
C LEU A 186 6.12 -9.29 -5.29
N PRO A 187 6.67 -10.39 -5.86
CA PRO A 187 8.11 -10.53 -6.03
C PRO A 187 8.71 -9.40 -6.87
N LEU A 188 8.06 -9.04 -7.98
CA LEU A 188 8.49 -7.98 -8.89
C LEU A 188 8.53 -6.62 -8.18
N HIS A 189 7.45 -6.26 -7.48
CA HIS A 189 7.41 -4.99 -6.74
C HIS A 189 8.46 -4.94 -5.62
N LEU A 190 8.71 -6.07 -4.93
CA LEU A 190 9.73 -6.13 -3.88
C LEU A 190 11.15 -6.04 -4.44
N GLU A 191 11.40 -6.58 -5.63
CA GLU A 191 12.68 -6.45 -6.34
C GLU A 191 12.94 -4.99 -6.71
N THR A 192 12.01 -4.32 -7.39
CA THR A 192 12.12 -2.88 -7.73
C THR A 192 12.37 -2.01 -6.49
N LEU A 193 11.67 -2.29 -5.38
CA LEU A 193 11.90 -1.56 -4.12
C LEU A 193 13.30 -1.79 -3.55
N ARG A 194 13.87 -2.99 -3.69
CA ARG A 194 15.26 -3.26 -3.26
C ARG A 194 16.26 -2.54 -4.16
N GLU A 195 16.05 -2.53 -5.47
CA GLU A 195 16.89 -1.81 -6.42
C GLU A 195 16.87 -0.29 -6.15
N SER A 196 15.73 0.27 -5.77
CA SER A 196 15.64 1.70 -5.39
C SER A 196 16.49 2.09 -4.16
N LEU A 197 17.00 1.11 -3.41
CA LEU A 197 17.82 1.32 -2.22
C LEU A 197 19.33 1.19 -2.51
N THR A 198 19.74 0.66 -3.66
CA THR A 198 21.16 0.61 -4.07
C THR A 198 21.59 1.94 -4.65
#